data_AF-A0A7L9BK18-F1
#
_entry.id   AF-A0A7L9BK18-F1
#
_cell.length_a   1.000
_cell.length_b   1.000
_cell.length_c   1.000
_cell.angle_alpha   90.00
_cell.angle_beta   90.00
_cell.angle_gamma   90.00
#
_symmetry.space_group_name_H-M   'P 1'
#
loop_
_entity.id
_entity.type
_entity.pdbx_description
1 polymer ?
#
loop_
_entity_poly.entity_id
_entity_poly.type
_entity_poly.pdbx_seq_one_letter_code
_entity_poly.pdbx_strand_id
1 'polypeptide(L)'
;MSTEAIYTPGMRVRVTQQVPHLGNGSPTFATAPVEGEVVKYTQAKTGSWYAHSRDHKLWLDRLELRKPDGELVVLNLDGYSHVEVLG
;
A
#
# COMPACT_ATOMS: atom_id res chain seq x y z
N MET A 1 -10.39 -1.13 -22.44
CA MET A 1 -11.23 -0.93 -21.24
C MET A 1 -10.43 -0.02 -20.32
N SER A 2 -10.89 1.21 -20.10
CA SER A 2 -10.24 2.15 -19.19
C SER A 2 -10.47 1.68 -17.75
N THR A 3 -9.43 1.17 -17.11
CA THR A 3 -9.48 0.77 -15.69
C THR A 3 -9.60 2.04 -14.87
N GLU A 4 -10.78 2.26 -14.26
CA GLU A 4 -10.96 3.32 -13.28
C GLU A 4 -10.05 3.03 -12.08
N ALA A 5 -9.29 4.02 -11.62
CA ALA A 5 -8.34 3.83 -10.53
C ALA A 5 -9.11 3.64 -9.22
N ILE A 6 -8.87 2.51 -8.53
CA ILE A 6 -9.55 2.11 -7.27
C ILE A 6 -9.43 3.21 -6.19
N TYR A 7 -8.30 3.91 -6.16
CA TYR A 7 -8.07 5.07 -5.30
C TYR A 7 -7.74 6.28 -6.18
N THR A 8 -8.46 7.39 -5.96
CA THR A 8 -8.33 8.61 -6.76
C THR A 8 -7.78 9.76 -5.93
N PRO A 9 -7.05 10.72 -6.53
CA PRO A 9 -6.53 11.87 -5.79
C PRO A 9 -7.64 12.64 -5.05
N GLY A 10 -7.35 13.09 -3.83
CA GLY A 10 -8.29 13.81 -2.97
C GLY A 10 -9.07 12.91 -1.99
N MET A 11 -9.11 11.59 -2.19
CA MET A 11 -9.70 10.67 -1.22
C MET A 11 -8.91 10.66 0.09
N ARG A 12 -9.57 10.75 1.24
CA ARG A 12 -8.91 10.47 2.53
C ARG A 12 -8.98 8.98 2.80
N VAL A 13 -7.86 8.40 3.21
CA VAL A 13 -7.78 6.97 3.50
C VAL A 13 -6.98 6.70 4.78
N ARG A 14 -7.26 5.57 5.41
CA ARG A 14 -6.44 4.95 6.45
C ARG A 14 -5.86 3.65 5.88
N VAL A 15 -4.55 3.48 5.99
CA VAL A 15 -3.85 2.27 5.57
C VAL A 15 -3.27 1.58 6.79
N THR A 16 -3.60 0.30 6.95
CA THR A 16 -3.03 -0.57 7.99
C THR A 16 -2.33 -1.74 7.33
N GLN A 17 -1.06 -1.99 7.66
CA GLN A 17 -0.33 -3.16 7.18
C GLN A 17 -0.27 -4.23 8.27
N GLN A 18 -0.39 -5.48 7.85
CA GLN A 18 -0.31 -6.63 8.74
C GLN A 18 0.98 -7.41 8.48
N VAL A 19 1.61 -7.87 9.55
CA VAL A 19 2.78 -8.74 9.54
C VAL A 19 2.34 -10.09 10.12
N PRO A 20 1.94 -11.04 9.27
CA PRO A 20 1.54 -12.37 9.75
C PRO A 20 2.74 -13.15 10.26
N HIS A 21 2.57 -13.87 11.37
CA HIS A 21 3.57 -14.82 11.86
C HIS A 21 3.36 -16.18 11.20
N LEU A 22 4.10 -16.42 10.12
CA LEU A 22 4.02 -17.64 9.33
C LEU A 22 4.78 -18.79 10.03
N GLY A 23 4.08 -19.57 10.86
CA GLY A 23 4.56 -20.91 11.26
C GLY A 23 4.69 -21.21 12.76
N ASN A 24 4.44 -20.26 13.66
CA ASN A 24 4.56 -20.50 15.11
C ASN A 24 3.27 -20.23 15.91
N GLY A 25 2.14 -20.00 15.22
CA GLY A 25 0.85 -19.75 15.85
C GLY A 25 0.76 -18.44 16.65
N SER A 26 1.79 -17.59 16.59
CA SER A 26 1.76 -16.27 17.21
C SER A 26 0.74 -15.35 16.50
N PRO A 27 0.19 -14.36 17.19
CA PRO A 27 -0.76 -13.43 16.60
C PRO A 27 -0.13 -12.62 15.47
N THR A 28 -0.93 -12.27 14.47
CA THR A 28 -0.58 -11.27 13.44
C THR A 28 -0.43 -9.90 14.08
N PHE A 29 0.63 -9.19 13.73
CA PHE A 29 0.85 -7.82 14.18
C PHE A 29 0.30 -6.84 13.14
N ALA A 30 -0.38 -5.79 13.58
CA ALA A 30 -0.75 -4.66 12.74
C ALA A 30 0.19 -3.49 13.01
N THR A 31 0.61 -2.80 11.96
CA THR A 31 1.36 -1.54 12.11
C THR A 31 0.47 -0.44 12.65
N ALA A 32 1.09 0.63 13.16
CA ALA A 32 0.36 1.88 13.35
C ALA A 32 -0.24 2.31 11.98
N PRO A 33 -1.52 2.70 11.94
CA PRO A 33 -2.16 3.09 10.69
C PRO A 33 -1.55 4.39 10.17
N VAL A 34 -1.48 4.49 8.84
CA VAL A 34 -1.08 5.71 8.13
C VAL A 34 -2.32 6.33 7.52
N GLU A 35 -2.62 7.57 7.90
CA GLU A 35 -3.75 8.33 7.37
C GLU A 35 -3.28 9.50 6.51
N GLY A 36 -3.99 9.75 5.42
CA GLY A 36 -3.67 10.86 4.54
C GLY A 36 -4.63 10.99 3.36
N GLU A 37 -4.43 12.05 2.59
CA GLU A 37 -5.10 12.29 1.33
C GLU A 37 -4.34 11.59 0.19
N VAL A 38 -5.04 10.85 -0.66
CA VAL A 38 -4.46 10.23 -1.84
C VAL A 38 -3.93 11.30 -2.78
N VAL A 39 -2.66 11.18 -3.13
CA VAL A 39 -2.01 11.99 -4.16
C VAL A 39 -1.98 11.22 -5.47
N LYS A 40 -1.68 9.92 -5.41
CA LYS A 40 -1.52 9.06 -6.59
C LYS A 40 -1.68 7.59 -6.24
N TYR A 41 -2.30 6.83 -7.13
CA TYR A 41 -2.29 5.37 -7.13
C TYR A 41 -1.77 4.85 -8.47
N THR A 42 -0.78 3.96 -8.43
CA THR A 42 -0.14 3.44 -9.64
C THR A 42 0.52 2.09 -9.42
N GLN A 43 0.67 1.31 -10.49
CA GLN A 43 1.55 0.14 -10.48
C GLN A 43 2.96 0.51 -10.91
N ALA A 44 3.95 0.16 -10.09
CA ALA A 44 5.35 0.41 -10.38
C ALA A 44 6.19 -0.84 -10.15
N LYS A 45 7.24 -1.01 -10.96
CA LYS A 45 8.22 -2.09 -10.75
C LYS A 45 9.00 -1.84 -9.47
N THR A 46 9.23 -2.89 -8.69
CA THR A 46 10.21 -2.84 -7.61
C THR A 46 11.62 -3.13 -8.12
N GLY A 47 12.61 -2.42 -7.55
CA GLY A 47 14.03 -2.71 -7.75
C GLY A 47 14.58 -3.75 -6.77
N SER A 48 13.71 -4.44 -6.02
CA SER A 48 14.13 -5.47 -5.07
C SER A 48 14.79 -6.64 -5.79
N TRP A 49 16.05 -6.90 -5.44
CA TRP A 49 16.82 -8.05 -5.92
C TRP A 49 16.23 -9.40 -5.47
N TYR A 50 15.46 -9.40 -4.37
CA TYR A 50 14.83 -10.58 -3.78
C TYR A 50 13.47 -10.93 -4.43
N ALA A 51 12.89 -10.03 -5.23
CA ALA A 51 11.56 -10.23 -5.81
C ALA A 51 11.60 -11.20 -7.01
N HIS A 52 11.60 -12.50 -6.75
CA HIS A 52 11.50 -13.55 -7.77
C HIS A 52 10.08 -13.64 -8.35
N SER A 53 9.87 -12.94 -9.45
CA SER A 53 8.61 -12.92 -10.21
C SER A 53 8.91 -13.27 -11.67
N ARG A 54 7.86 -13.49 -12.47
CA ARG A 54 8.02 -13.75 -13.91
C ARG A 54 8.85 -12.63 -14.55
N ASP A 55 9.91 -13.00 -15.26
CA ASP A 55 10.87 -12.09 -15.90
C ASP A 55 11.67 -11.18 -14.93
N HIS A 56 11.80 -11.55 -13.65
CA HIS A 56 12.51 -10.77 -12.61
C HIS A 56 11.93 -9.36 -12.41
N LYS A 57 10.64 -9.17 -12.70
CA LYS A 57 9.96 -7.89 -12.56
C LYS A 57 8.69 -8.08 -11.73
N LEU A 58 8.72 -7.57 -10.51
CA LEU A 58 7.55 -7.54 -9.65
C LEU A 58 6.95 -6.13 -9.74
N TRP A 59 5.68 -6.05 -10.11
CA TRP A 59 4.91 -4.82 -10.04
C TRP A 59 4.20 -4.78 -8.69
N LEU A 60 4.31 -3.65 -8.02
CA LEU A 60 3.62 -3.38 -6.77
C LEU A 60 2.65 -2.24 -7.00
N ASP A 61 1.49 -2.37 -6.38
CA ASP A 61 0.57 -1.27 -6.19
C ASP A 61 1.21 -0.25 -5.25
N ARG A 62 1.28 1.00 -5.67
CA ARG A 62 1.82 2.10 -4.86
C ARG A 62 0.76 3.16 -4.65
N LEU A 63 0.54 3.48 -3.38
CA LEU A 63 -0.33 4.55 -2.94
C LEU A 63 0.50 5.65 -2.31
N GLU A 64 0.50 6.81 -2.94
CA GLU A 64 1.12 8.03 -2.42
C GLU A 64 0.08 8.81 -1.64
N LEU A 65 0.39 9.11 -0.38
CA LEU A 65 -0.47 9.88 0.52
C LEU A 65 0.23 11.17 0.95
N ARG A 66 -0.56 12.22 1.13
CA ARG A 66 -0.18 13.42 1.87
C ARG A 66 -0.77 13.34 3.26
N LYS A 67 0.09 13.26 4.28
CA LYS A 67 -0.30 13.26 5.68
C LYS A 67 -0.81 14.64 6.13
N PRO A 68 -1.52 14.74 7.27
CA PRO A 68 -2.02 16.03 7.78
C PRO A 68 -0.94 17.07 8.06
N ASP A 69 0.29 16.64 8.36
CA ASP A 69 1.46 17.50 8.57
C ASP A 69 2.14 17.96 7.25
N GLY A 70 1.59 17.54 6.11
CA GLY A 70 2.10 17.85 4.78
C GLY A 70 3.16 16.87 4.25
N GLU A 71 3.60 15.90 5.06
CA GLU A 71 4.55 14.86 4.65
C GLU A 71 3.97 14.02 3.51
N LEU A 72 4.78 13.74 2.49
CA LEU A 72 4.45 12.79 1.42
C LEU A 72 5.03 11.42 1.75
N VAL A 73 4.18 10.41 1.77
CA VAL A 73 4.55 9.02 2.04
C VAL A 73 4.11 8.13 0.88
N VAL A 74 4.95 7.14 0.56
CA VAL A 74 4.64 6.13 -0.47
C VAL A 74 4.50 4.77 0.20
N LEU A 75 3.33 4.17 0.09
CA LEU A 75 3.01 2.86 0.64
C LEU A 75 2.95 1.84 -0.51
N ASN A 76 3.70 0.74 -0.39
CA ASN A 76 3.49 -0.42 -1.28
C ASN A 76 2.33 -1.24 -0.71
N LEU A 77 1.31 -1.49 -1.53
CA LEU A 77 0.17 -2.32 -1.16
C LEU A 77 0.40 -3.77 -1.61
N ASP A 78 0.02 -4.69 -0.74
CA ASP A 78 0.08 -6.12 -0.93
C ASP A 78 -1.12 -6.82 -0.28
N GLY A 79 -1.13 -8.15 -0.27
CA GLY A 79 -2.22 -8.95 0.31
C GLY A 79 -2.41 -8.79 1.83
N TYR A 80 -1.50 -8.12 2.52
CA TYR A 80 -1.59 -7.82 3.96
C TYR A 80 -1.80 -6.34 4.23
N SER A 81 -2.14 -5.56 3.20
CA SER A 81 -2.47 -4.15 3.30
C SER A 81 -3.99 -3.98 3.30
N HIS A 82 -4.51 -3.27 4.30
CA HIS A 82 -5.92 -2.90 4.39
C HIS A 82 -6.06 -1.39 4.21
N VAL A 83 -6.90 -0.97 3.26
CA VAL A 83 -7.16 0.45 2.97
C VAL A 83 -8.63 0.75 3.24
N GLU A 84 -8.89 1.64 4.18
CA GLU A 84 -10.22 2.15 4.53
C GLU A 84 -10.38 3.55 3.95
N VAL A 85 -11.49 3.81 3.24
CA VAL A 85 -11.83 5.18 2.79
C VAL A 85 -12.52 5.93 3.92
N LEU A 86 -11.97 7.08 4.28
CA LEU A 86 -12.50 7.99 5.29
C LEU A 86 -13.31 9.06 4.54
N GLY A 87 -14.62 9.11 4.76
CA GLY A 87 -15.55 9.96 4.02
C GLY A 87 -15.26 11.46 4.07
#